data_AF-A0A4S8EK26-F1
#
_entry.id   AF-A0A4S8EK26-F1
#
_cell.length_a   1.000
_cell.length_b   1.000
_cell.length_c   1.000
_cell.angle_alpha   90.00
_cell.angle_beta   90.00
_cell.angle_gamma   90.00
#
_symmetry.space_group_name_H-M   'P 1'
#
loop_
_entity.id
_entity.type
_entity.pdbx_description
1 polymer ?
#
loop_
_entity_poly.entity_id
_entity_poly.type
_entity_poly.pdbx_seq_one_letter_code
_entity_poly.pdbx_strand_id
1 'polypeptide(L)'
;MVNWDYSSPSITNAIFWNNQDTSSNGTAQASVANDNDSTPAFRYSLIQGCNPDGTWNTACGTDGTDNLPDEDPLFVAMPDPADAPSTGGDLRLRPNSPAIDTGNNAALHASITTDLAGRPRIQNGRIDLGAFEVNWLSVAVTAVAHGRITAPTSSPVG
;
A
#
# COMPACT_ATOMS: atom_id res chain seq x y z
N MET A 1 -8.64 -5.53 12.84
CA MET A 1 -8.35 -4.47 13.83
C MET A 1 -9.53 -4.34 14.76
N VAL A 2 -9.31 -4.04 16.03
CA VAL A 2 -10.38 -3.87 17.01
C VAL A 2 -10.24 -2.51 17.69
N ASN A 3 -11.32 -1.72 17.73
CA ASN A 3 -11.40 -0.41 18.37
C ASN A 3 -12.43 -0.46 19.50
N TRP A 4 -12.00 -0.20 20.73
CA TRP A 4 -12.83 -0.23 21.94
C TRP A 4 -12.96 1.16 22.54
N ASP A 5 -14.06 1.39 23.27
CA ASP A 5 -14.25 2.51 24.18
C ASP A 5 -13.95 3.89 23.57
N TYR A 6 -14.79 4.31 22.62
CA TYR A 6 -14.73 5.64 22.00
C TYR A 6 -13.41 5.93 21.25
N SER A 7 -12.80 4.90 20.65
CA SER A 7 -11.54 5.03 19.91
C SER A 7 -11.81 5.31 18.43
N SER A 8 -11.30 6.43 17.94
CA SER A 8 -11.46 6.86 16.54
C SER A 8 -10.11 7.16 15.87
N PRO A 9 -9.25 6.13 15.66
CA PRO A 9 -7.96 6.33 15.01
C PRO A 9 -8.12 6.70 13.53
N SER A 10 -7.10 7.36 12.97
CA SER A 10 -6.97 7.60 11.53
C SER A 10 -5.95 6.62 10.95
N ILE A 11 -6.37 5.86 9.93
CA ILE A 11 -5.54 4.86 9.24
C ILE A 11 -5.33 5.33 7.79
N THR A 12 -4.10 5.24 7.30
CA THR A 12 -3.72 5.67 5.94
C THR A 12 -2.62 4.78 5.38
N ASN A 13 -2.64 4.52 4.07
CA ASN A 13 -1.68 3.69 3.34
C ASN A 13 -1.63 2.24 3.83
N ALA A 14 -2.76 1.68 4.25
CA ALA A 14 -2.83 0.36 4.88
C ALA A 14 -3.54 -0.67 3.99
N ILE A 15 -3.20 -1.95 4.20
CA ILE A 15 -3.94 -3.10 3.66
C ILE A 15 -4.40 -3.97 4.81
N PHE A 16 -5.70 -4.20 4.91
CA PHE A 16 -6.34 -5.11 5.86
C PHE A 16 -7.06 -6.17 5.02
N TRP A 17 -6.50 -7.38 4.96
CA TRP A 17 -6.97 -8.39 4.03
C TRP A 17 -6.80 -9.79 4.58
N ASN A 18 -7.72 -10.69 4.21
CA ASN A 18 -7.76 -12.09 4.63
C ASN A 18 -7.80 -12.25 6.17
N ASN A 19 -8.40 -11.29 6.87
CA ASN A 19 -8.60 -11.40 8.31
C ASN A 19 -9.78 -12.32 8.60
N GLN A 20 -9.68 -13.12 9.66
CA GLN A 20 -10.74 -14.03 10.09
C GLN A 20 -11.18 -13.70 11.52
N ASP A 21 -12.50 -13.66 11.72
CA ASP A 21 -13.10 -13.70 13.04
C ASP A 21 -13.82 -15.05 13.28
N THR A 22 -14.56 -15.16 14.38
CA THR A 22 -15.31 -16.39 14.70
C THR A 22 -16.47 -16.67 13.74
N SER A 23 -16.86 -15.71 12.92
CA SER A 23 -18.01 -15.79 12.00
C SER A 23 -17.58 -16.16 10.58
N SER A 24 -16.51 -15.58 10.05
CA SER A 24 -15.99 -15.83 8.70
C SER A 24 -14.62 -15.18 8.48
N ASN A 25 -13.99 -15.55 7.36
CA ASN A 25 -12.87 -14.83 6.77
C ASN A 25 -13.37 -13.71 5.84
N GLY A 26 -12.65 -12.59 5.80
CA GLY A 26 -12.75 -11.54 4.79
C GLY A 26 -13.97 -10.63 4.90
N THR A 27 -14.67 -10.64 6.03
CA THR A 27 -15.81 -9.76 6.28
C THR A 27 -15.34 -8.40 6.80
N ALA A 28 -16.23 -7.41 6.72
CA ALA A 28 -16.03 -6.09 7.32
C ALA A 28 -15.67 -6.20 8.80
N GLN A 29 -16.39 -7.02 9.55
CA GLN A 29 -16.19 -7.24 10.99
C GLN A 29 -14.87 -7.94 11.30
N ALA A 30 -14.45 -8.90 10.46
CA ALA A 30 -13.15 -9.54 10.60
C ALA A 30 -11.99 -8.56 10.36
N SER A 31 -12.14 -7.64 9.40
CA SER A 31 -11.16 -6.59 9.13
C SER A 31 -11.18 -5.47 10.18
N VAL A 32 -12.37 -5.01 10.58
CA VAL A 32 -12.60 -3.86 11.47
C VAL A 32 -13.76 -4.14 12.41
N ALA A 33 -13.45 -4.35 13.69
CA ALA A 33 -14.43 -4.47 14.76
C ALA A 33 -14.43 -3.18 15.60
N ASN A 34 -15.58 -2.50 15.64
CA ASN A 34 -15.78 -1.26 16.39
C ASN A 34 -16.77 -1.49 17.54
N ASP A 35 -16.46 -1.01 18.74
CA ASP A 35 -17.31 -1.08 19.94
C ASP A 35 -17.45 0.29 20.62
N ASN A 36 -18.51 0.49 21.42
CA ASN A 36 -18.79 1.71 22.19
C ASN A 36 -18.51 3.03 21.42
N ASP A 37 -19.28 3.29 20.36
CA ASP A 37 -19.19 4.48 19.50
C ASP A 37 -17.80 4.76 18.89
N SER A 38 -16.96 3.73 18.74
CA SER A 38 -15.69 3.82 18.03
C SER A 38 -15.90 4.03 16.53
N THR A 39 -15.25 5.05 15.97
CA THR A 39 -15.44 5.48 14.57
C THR A 39 -14.10 5.79 13.91
N PRO A 40 -13.30 4.76 13.56
CA PRO A 40 -12.05 4.97 12.84
C PRO A 40 -12.31 5.63 11.49
N ALA A 41 -11.32 6.36 10.99
CA ALA A 41 -11.34 6.93 9.65
C ALA A 41 -10.24 6.28 8.80
N PHE A 42 -10.61 5.78 7.62
CA PHE A 42 -9.67 5.19 6.67
C PHE A 42 -9.55 6.07 5.43
N ARG A 43 -8.35 6.20 4.88
CA ARG A 43 -8.10 6.88 3.60
C ARG A 43 -6.92 6.24 2.89
N TYR A 44 -6.86 6.30 1.57
CA TYR A 44 -5.77 5.67 0.80
C TYR A 44 -5.44 4.26 1.31
N SER A 45 -6.45 3.41 1.48
CA SER A 45 -6.29 2.10 2.10
C SER A 45 -7.15 1.07 1.39
N LEU A 46 -6.79 -0.21 1.55
CA LEU A 46 -7.53 -1.36 1.02
C LEU A 46 -7.96 -2.22 2.20
N ILE A 47 -9.26 -2.29 2.47
CA ILE A 47 -9.79 -2.98 3.65
C ILE A 47 -10.91 -3.93 3.20
N GLN A 48 -10.63 -5.23 3.23
CA GLN A 48 -11.57 -6.25 2.78
C GLN A 48 -12.89 -6.18 3.58
N GLY A 49 -14.01 -6.17 2.86
CA GLY A 49 -15.37 -6.06 3.38
C GLY A 49 -15.84 -4.63 3.62
N CYS A 50 -14.94 -3.63 3.52
CA CYS A 50 -15.26 -2.25 3.88
C CYS A 50 -15.57 -1.35 2.68
N ASN A 51 -15.18 -1.73 1.46
CA ASN A 51 -15.53 -0.99 0.26
C ASN A 51 -15.96 -1.93 -0.89
N PRO A 52 -16.93 -2.84 -0.65
CA PRO A 52 -17.39 -3.78 -1.66
C PRO A 52 -17.95 -3.03 -2.87
N ASP A 53 -17.48 -3.39 -4.06
CA ASP A 53 -17.87 -2.76 -5.33
C ASP A 53 -17.72 -1.22 -5.34
N GLY A 54 -16.80 -0.68 -4.54
CA GLY A 54 -16.57 0.76 -4.41
C GLY A 54 -17.65 1.51 -3.62
N THR A 55 -18.49 0.80 -2.87
CA THR A 55 -19.46 1.38 -1.94
C THR A 55 -19.01 1.17 -0.50
N TRP A 56 -18.76 2.26 0.22
CA TRP A 56 -18.27 2.20 1.59
C TRP A 56 -19.28 1.55 2.55
N ASN A 57 -18.79 0.60 3.35
CA ASN A 57 -19.52 -0.03 4.43
C ASN A 57 -19.28 0.74 5.75
N THR A 58 -20.30 1.41 6.23
CA THR A 58 -20.23 2.25 7.45
C THR A 58 -19.95 1.46 8.73
N ALA A 59 -20.11 0.12 8.73
CA ALA A 59 -19.69 -0.71 9.86
C ALA A 59 -18.18 -0.61 10.13
N CYS A 60 -17.39 -0.30 9.10
CA CYS A 60 -15.95 -0.10 9.22
C CYS A 60 -15.56 1.29 9.73
N GLY A 61 -16.52 2.21 9.94
CA GLY A 61 -16.26 3.59 10.33
C GLY A 61 -16.46 4.57 9.18
N THR A 62 -15.63 5.61 9.13
CA THR A 62 -15.78 6.72 8.18
C THR A 62 -14.87 6.56 6.97
N ASP A 63 -15.44 6.77 5.78
CA ASP A 63 -14.65 6.94 4.55
C ASP A 63 -13.98 8.31 4.54
N GLY A 64 -12.67 8.32 4.71
CA GLY A 64 -11.80 9.49 4.62
C GLY A 64 -11.27 9.77 3.22
N THR A 65 -11.88 9.17 2.19
CA THR A 65 -11.60 9.24 0.75
C THR A 65 -10.45 8.37 0.24
N ASP A 66 -10.49 8.08 -1.07
CA ASP A 66 -9.46 7.37 -1.82
C ASP A 66 -9.13 5.97 -1.30
N ASN A 67 -10.07 5.34 -0.58
CA ASN A 67 -9.97 3.92 -0.28
C ASN A 67 -10.23 3.10 -1.55
N LEU A 68 -9.43 2.06 -1.78
CA LEU A 68 -9.63 1.18 -2.92
C LEU A 68 -10.90 0.34 -2.74
N PRO A 69 -11.60 -0.02 -3.82
CA PRO A 69 -12.64 -1.04 -3.76
C PRO A 69 -12.05 -2.38 -3.33
N ASP A 70 -12.89 -3.27 -2.83
CA ASP A 70 -12.48 -4.61 -2.44
C ASP A 70 -11.96 -5.41 -3.64
N GLU A 71 -10.64 -5.45 -3.79
CA GLU A 71 -9.93 -6.20 -4.82
C GLU A 71 -8.69 -6.88 -4.20
N ASP A 72 -8.38 -8.10 -4.66
CA ASP A 72 -7.26 -8.88 -4.13
C ASP A 72 -5.93 -8.10 -4.24
N PRO A 73 -5.20 -7.86 -3.13
CA PRO A 73 -3.90 -7.18 -3.15
C PRO A 73 -2.82 -7.98 -3.88
N LEU A 74 -3.08 -9.21 -4.29
CA LEU A 74 -2.13 -10.08 -5.01
C LEU A 74 -0.82 -10.27 -4.25
N PHE A 75 -0.88 -10.62 -2.97
CA PHE A 75 0.34 -10.98 -2.23
C PHE A 75 1.03 -12.21 -2.85
N VAL A 76 2.35 -12.30 -2.71
CA VAL A 76 3.14 -13.43 -3.22
C VAL A 76 2.72 -14.74 -2.56
N ALA A 77 2.53 -14.75 -1.25
CA ALA A 77 1.99 -15.89 -0.51
C ALA A 77 1.15 -15.40 0.68
N MET A 78 -0.17 -15.43 0.54
CA MET A 78 -1.08 -15.10 1.64
C MET A 78 -1.00 -16.17 2.74
N PRO A 79 -0.74 -15.81 4.01
CA PRO A 79 -0.84 -16.77 5.11
C PRO A 79 -2.31 -17.17 5.35
N ASP A 80 -2.53 -18.42 5.77
CA ASP A 80 -3.85 -18.88 6.21
C ASP A 80 -4.17 -18.24 7.57
N PRO A 81 -5.28 -17.49 7.70
CA PRO A 81 -5.63 -16.84 8.96
C PRO A 81 -5.99 -17.84 10.06
N ALA A 82 -6.33 -19.10 9.73
CA ALA A 82 -6.56 -20.15 10.73
C ALA A 82 -5.28 -20.54 11.48
N ASP A 83 -4.10 -20.29 10.89
CA ASP A 83 -2.79 -20.54 11.51
C ASP A 83 -2.28 -19.33 12.32
N ALA A 84 -3.08 -18.27 12.47
CA ALA A 84 -2.66 -17.07 13.18
C ALA A 84 -2.55 -17.29 14.72
N PRO A 85 -1.59 -16.62 15.40
CA PRO A 85 -0.55 -15.78 14.83
C PRO A 85 0.56 -16.61 14.16
N SER A 86 1.04 -16.13 13.01
CA SER A 86 2.09 -16.79 12.24
C SER A 86 3.10 -15.77 11.72
N THR A 87 4.34 -16.21 11.53
CA THR A 87 5.37 -15.46 10.78
C THR A 87 5.53 -15.99 9.35
N GLY A 88 4.67 -16.92 8.93
CA GLY A 88 4.63 -17.47 7.58
C GLY A 88 4.02 -16.50 6.57
N GLY A 89 4.10 -16.88 5.29
CA GLY A 89 3.62 -16.07 4.17
C GLY A 89 4.65 -15.08 3.63
N ASP A 90 4.23 -14.36 2.59
CA ASP A 90 4.99 -13.33 1.89
C ASP A 90 4.01 -12.25 1.41
N LEU A 91 3.94 -11.18 2.20
CA LEU A 91 3.02 -10.06 1.99
C LEU A 91 3.57 -9.00 1.02
N ARG A 92 4.60 -9.32 0.24
CA ARG A 92 5.02 -8.48 -0.89
C ARG A 92 3.97 -8.55 -1.99
N LEU A 93 3.74 -7.44 -2.68
CA LEU A 93 2.80 -7.36 -3.80
C LEU A 93 3.39 -8.02 -5.06
N ARG A 94 2.56 -8.76 -5.80
CA ARG A 94 2.87 -9.25 -7.15
C ARG A 94 2.64 -8.13 -8.18
N PRO A 95 3.24 -8.25 -9.39
CA PRO A 95 2.93 -7.34 -10.50
C PRO A 95 1.42 -7.27 -10.76
N ASN A 96 0.94 -6.07 -11.10
CA ASN A 96 -0.46 -5.73 -11.34
C ASN A 96 -1.38 -5.74 -10.10
N SER A 97 -0.82 -5.77 -8.89
CA SER A 97 -1.62 -5.53 -7.68
C SER A 97 -2.31 -4.15 -7.76
N PRO A 98 -3.60 -4.04 -7.37
CA PRO A 98 -4.29 -2.76 -7.29
C PRO A 98 -3.71 -1.84 -6.20
N ALA A 99 -2.93 -2.39 -5.27
CA ALA A 99 -2.29 -1.65 -4.19
C ALA A 99 -0.99 -0.95 -4.58
N ILE A 100 -0.50 -1.14 -5.81
CA ILE A 100 0.74 -0.51 -6.30
C ILE A 100 0.47 0.94 -6.72
N ASP A 101 1.34 1.87 -6.29
CA ASP A 101 1.29 3.28 -6.63
C ASP A 101 -0.09 3.93 -6.36
N THR A 102 -0.75 3.58 -5.25
CA THR A 102 -2.08 4.13 -4.88
C THR A 102 -2.12 4.83 -3.53
N GLY A 103 -1.05 4.77 -2.73
CA GLY A 103 -0.98 5.44 -1.44
C GLY A 103 -0.61 6.93 -1.49
N ASN A 104 -0.76 7.63 -0.37
CA ASN A 104 -0.49 9.05 -0.21
C ASN A 104 0.90 9.33 0.38
N ASN A 105 1.79 9.92 -0.41
CA ASN A 105 3.15 10.30 0.02
C ASN A 105 3.15 11.31 1.17
N ALA A 106 2.16 12.21 1.25
CA ALA A 106 2.10 13.24 2.29
C ALA A 106 1.77 12.68 3.67
N ALA A 107 1.22 11.46 3.73
CA ALA A 107 0.95 10.75 4.99
C ALA A 107 2.19 10.01 5.53
N LEU A 108 3.28 9.93 4.74
CA LEU A 108 4.52 9.29 5.18
C LEU A 108 5.27 10.19 6.16
N HIS A 109 5.53 9.68 7.36
CA HIS A 109 6.37 10.39 8.31
C HIS A 109 7.81 10.46 7.80
N ALA A 110 8.44 11.63 7.90
CA ALA A 110 9.75 11.90 7.31
C ALA A 110 10.89 10.97 7.81
N SER A 111 10.74 10.36 8.98
CA SER A 111 11.72 9.40 9.51
C SER A 111 11.60 7.99 8.89
N ILE A 112 10.51 7.70 8.18
CA ILE A 112 10.26 6.39 7.57
C ILE A 112 10.65 6.49 6.10
N THR A 113 11.91 6.14 5.81
CA THR A 113 12.46 6.26 4.46
C THR A 113 12.44 4.95 3.69
N THR A 114 12.34 3.81 4.38
CA THR A 114 12.37 2.47 3.76
C THR A 114 11.23 1.57 4.24
N ASP A 115 10.86 0.62 3.40
CA ASP A 115 9.91 -0.45 3.68
C ASP A 115 10.54 -1.58 4.49
N LEU A 116 9.76 -2.62 4.81
CA LEU A 116 10.24 -3.74 5.60
C LEU A 116 11.28 -4.62 4.85
N ALA A 117 11.41 -4.48 3.53
CA ALA A 117 12.45 -5.12 2.72
C ALA A 117 13.68 -4.21 2.50
N GLY A 118 13.72 -3.01 3.10
CA GLY A 118 14.82 -2.05 2.98
C GLY A 118 14.78 -1.21 1.69
N ARG A 119 13.69 -1.20 0.94
CA ARG A 119 13.52 -0.39 -0.27
C ARG A 119 12.98 1.00 0.07
N PRO A 120 13.30 2.06 -0.69
CA PRO A 120 12.69 3.38 -0.47
C PRO A 120 11.16 3.30 -0.51
N ARG A 121 10.46 3.95 0.44
CA ARG A 121 8.98 3.98 0.51
C ARG A 121 8.29 4.75 -0.61
N ILE A 122 9.04 5.48 -1.42
CA ILE A 122 8.50 6.17 -2.59
C ILE A 122 9.29 5.65 -3.79
N GLN A 123 8.62 4.86 -4.62
CA GLN A 123 9.14 4.37 -5.89
C GLN A 123 8.18 4.79 -6.99
N ASN A 124 8.68 4.97 -8.22
CA ASN A 124 7.84 5.43 -9.34
C ASN A 124 6.99 6.71 -9.05
N GLY A 125 7.39 7.51 -8.05
CA GLY A 125 6.69 8.73 -7.63
C GLY A 125 5.58 8.55 -6.61
N ARG A 126 5.19 7.32 -6.23
CA ARG A 126 4.14 7.07 -5.24
C ARG A 126 4.52 5.93 -4.28
N ILE A 127 3.78 5.82 -3.20
CA ILE A 127 3.91 4.76 -2.19
C ILE A 127 2.87 3.67 -2.47
N ASP A 128 3.29 2.42 -2.38
CA ASP A 128 2.37 1.29 -2.38
C ASP A 128 1.61 1.18 -1.06
N LEU A 129 0.40 0.62 -1.08
CA LEU A 129 -0.31 0.33 0.17
C LEU A 129 0.37 -0.82 0.92
N GLY A 130 0.35 -0.75 2.25
CA GLY A 130 0.90 -1.80 3.11
C GLY A 130 2.39 -1.62 3.42
N ALA A 131 3.02 -2.69 3.93
CA ALA A 131 4.34 -2.64 4.56
C ALA A 131 5.54 -2.81 3.61
N PHE A 132 5.28 -3.16 2.35
CA PHE A 132 6.28 -3.43 1.33
C PHE A 132 5.97 -2.63 0.07
N GLU A 133 7.01 -2.13 -0.57
CA GLU A 133 6.94 -1.67 -1.95
C GLU A 133 7.21 -2.83 -2.92
N VAL A 134 6.57 -2.79 -4.07
CA VAL A 134 6.79 -3.70 -5.19
C VAL A 134 8.24 -3.60 -5.67
N ASN A 135 8.76 -4.73 -6.15
CA ASN A 135 10.09 -4.78 -6.70
C ASN A 135 10.09 -4.31 -8.16
N TRP A 136 10.31 -3.03 -8.39
CA TRP A 136 10.55 -2.54 -9.74
C TRP A 136 11.92 -3.05 -10.23
N LEU A 137 11.94 -3.76 -11.36
CA LEU A 137 13.20 -4.11 -12.03
C LEU A 137 13.94 -2.82 -12.36
N SER A 138 15.03 -2.54 -11.66
CA SER A 138 15.90 -1.41 -11.96
C SER A 138 16.76 -1.75 -13.17
N VAL A 139 16.34 -1.35 -14.36
CA VAL A 139 17.21 -1.43 -15.55
C VAL A 139 18.20 -0.28 -15.47
N ALA A 140 19.42 -0.57 -15.05
CA ALA A 140 20.52 0.38 -15.19
C ALA A 140 20.89 0.48 -16.67
N VAL A 141 20.36 1.49 -17.37
CA VAL A 141 20.85 1.84 -18.71
C VAL A 141 22.17 2.57 -18.53
N THR A 142 23.28 1.86 -18.63
CA THR A 142 24.58 2.52 -18.80
C THR A 142 24.64 3.07 -20.21
N ALA A 143 24.46 4.39 -20.34
CA ALA A 143 24.79 5.09 -21.57
C ALA A 143 26.31 5.02 -21.77
N VAL A 144 26.79 4.05 -22.56
CA VAL A 144 28.19 4.04 -23.00
C VAL A 144 28.31 5.05 -24.13
N ALA A 145 28.73 6.26 -23.81
CA ALA A 145 29.06 7.27 -24.81
C ALA A 145 30.32 6.84 -25.59
N HIS A 146 30.16 6.07 -26.66
CA HIS A 146 31.23 5.82 -27.64
C HIS A 146 31.24 6.90 -28.74
N GLY A 147 31.27 8.17 -28.35
CA GLY A 147 31.27 9.27 -29.33
C GLY A 147 31.72 10.58 -28.72
N ARG A 148 32.97 10.96 -29.02
CA ARG A 148 33.52 12.29 -28.73
C ARG A 148 32.71 13.33 -29.51
N ILE A 149 31.97 14.19 -28.83
CA ILE A 149 31.44 15.42 -29.42
C ILE A 149 32.63 16.39 -29.56
N THR A 150 33.20 16.49 -30.77
CA THR A 150 34.04 17.64 -31.11
C THR A 150 33.15 18.74 -31.64
N ALA A 151 33.10 19.89 -30.95
CA ALA A 151 32.51 21.11 -31.48
C ALA A 151 33.21 21.48 -32.81
N PRO A 152 32.47 21.98 -33.83
CA PRO A 152 33.11 22.57 -34.99
C PRO A 152 33.89 23.82 -34.55
N THR A 153 35.20 23.82 -34.78
CA THR A 153 36.02 25.03 -34.65
C THR A 153 35.55 26.03 -35.70
N SER A 154 34.90 27.11 -35.29
CA SER A 154 34.73 28.28 -36.15
C SER A 154 36.12 28.86 -36.46
N SER A 155 36.54 28.75 -37.72
CA SER A 155 37.74 29.41 -38.25
C SER A 155 37.56 30.94 -38.23
N PRO A 156 38.61 31.73 -37.92
CA PRO A 156 38.49 33.18 -37.82
C PRO A 156 38.46 33.80 -39.22
N VAL A 157 37.65 34.85 -39.41
CA VAL A 157 37.76 35.71 -40.58
C VAL A 157 37.72 37.17 -40.11
N GLY A 158 38.86 37.84 -40.29
CA GLY A 158 39.05 39.26 -40.63
C GLY A 158 38.37 40.31 -39.80
#